data_AF-A0AA35R3G8-F1
#
_entry.id   AF-A0AA35R3G8-F1
#
_cell.length_a   1.000
_cell.length_b   1.000
_cell.length_c   1.000
_cell.angle_alpha   90.00
_cell.angle_beta   90.00
_cell.angle_gamma   90.00
#
_symmetry.space_group_name_H-M   'P 1'
#
loop_
_entity.id
_entity.type
_entity.pdbx_description
1 polymer ?
#
loop_
_entity_poly.entity_id
_entity_poly.type
_entity_poly.pdbx_seq_one_letter_code
_entity_poly.pdbx_strand_id
1 'polypeptide(L)'
;MKLEAKDRQHPGTVCVATIANVKDGKLLIRFDGWSSRYDYWCRPESTDIHPPHWCSKNHRELHPPKGYSGAFKWSEYLRQPGPVPAPAFIFTEEQRAVPSESATSSSSSSSPKGFNVGMRLEAKDRQYPTLVCVATVAAVRGSKLLIHFDRWQANYDYLCESDSTDVHPVGWCKKKGRDLQKPNGYGGNFKWDKYLSENGYEAAPENLFTEAQRK
;
A
#
# COMPACT_ATOMS: atom_id res chain seq x y z
N MET A 1 11.69 13.72 -19.54
CA MET A 1 10.22 13.58 -19.67
C MET A 1 9.57 13.76 -18.30
N LYS A 2 8.41 14.43 -18.23
CA LYS A 2 7.69 14.75 -16.98
C LYS A 2 6.60 13.73 -16.67
N LEU A 3 6.42 13.39 -15.41
CA LEU A 3 5.43 12.41 -14.93
C LEU A 3 5.01 12.71 -13.50
N GLU A 4 4.09 11.91 -12.96
CA GLU A 4 3.69 11.94 -11.57
C GLU A 4 4.29 10.73 -10.84
N ALA A 5 4.94 10.94 -9.69
CA ALA A 5 5.67 9.90 -8.97
C ALA A 5 5.31 9.87 -7.49
N LYS A 6 5.13 8.67 -6.93
CA LYS A 6 4.97 8.48 -5.49
C LYS A 6 6.27 8.78 -4.76
N ASP A 7 6.17 9.48 -3.63
CA ASP A 7 7.27 9.62 -2.69
C ASP A 7 7.37 8.37 -1.83
N ARG A 8 8.48 7.64 -1.97
CA ARG A 8 8.75 6.42 -1.20
C ARG A 8 9.02 6.69 0.27
N GLN A 9 9.45 7.90 0.62
CA GLN A 9 9.70 8.31 2.01
C GLN A 9 8.43 8.81 2.68
N HIS A 10 7.44 9.25 1.91
CA HIS A 10 6.14 9.70 2.41
C HIS A 10 5.00 8.96 1.68
N PRO A 11 4.69 7.71 2.11
CA PRO A 11 3.66 6.90 1.47
C PRO A 11 2.30 7.62 1.48
N GLY A 12 1.77 7.90 0.30
CA GLY A 12 0.52 8.66 0.12
C GLY A 12 0.71 9.96 -0.66
N THR A 13 1.93 10.48 -0.71
CA THR A 13 2.30 11.68 -1.46
C THR A 13 2.62 11.33 -2.92
N VAL A 14 2.08 12.09 -3.86
CA VAL A 14 2.49 12.05 -5.28
C VAL A 14 2.95 13.43 -5.70
N CYS A 15 4.09 13.49 -6.38
CA CYS A 15 4.75 14.72 -6.75
C CYS A 15 4.96 14.80 -8.26
N VAL A 16 5.08 16.03 -8.75
CA VAL A 16 5.60 16.29 -10.10
C VAL A 16 7.07 15.87 -10.17
N ALA A 17 7.39 15.05 -11.16
CA ALA A 17 8.72 14.46 -11.30
C ALA A 17 9.19 14.40 -12.76
N THR A 18 10.49 14.15 -12.91
CA THR A 18 11.20 14.01 -14.17
C THR A 18 11.91 12.66 -14.21
N ILE A 19 11.83 11.98 -15.36
CA ILE A 19 12.80 10.93 -15.70
C ILE A 19 14.14 11.63 -15.96
N ALA A 20 15.00 11.63 -14.96
CA ALA A 20 16.28 12.33 -14.97
C ALA A 20 17.38 11.53 -15.69
N ASN A 21 17.27 10.19 -15.70
CA ASN A 21 18.20 9.31 -16.40
C ASN A 21 17.54 7.97 -16.72
N VAL A 22 18.10 7.25 -17.69
CA VAL A 22 17.73 5.87 -18.05
C VAL A 22 19.01 5.05 -18.11
N LYS A 23 19.07 3.96 -17.35
CA LYS A 23 20.25 3.09 -17.32
C LYS A 23 19.83 1.66 -16.99
N ASP A 24 20.36 0.70 -17.74
CA ASP A 24 20.15 -0.74 -17.51
C ASP A 24 18.65 -1.12 -17.42
N GLY A 25 17.84 -0.53 -18.31
CA GLY A 25 16.39 -0.75 -18.33
C GLY A 25 15.62 -0.16 -17.14
N LYS A 26 16.25 0.69 -16.32
CA LYS A 26 15.63 1.39 -15.19
C LYS A 26 15.55 2.88 -15.45
N LEU A 27 14.60 3.52 -14.78
CA LEU A 27 14.35 4.96 -14.82
C LEU A 27 14.80 5.58 -13.51
N LEU A 28 15.58 6.66 -13.57
CA LEU A 28 15.88 7.50 -12.42
C LEU A 28 14.81 8.59 -12.32
N ILE A 29 14.03 8.55 -11.25
CA ILE A 29 12.97 9.50 -10.97
C ILE A 29 13.53 10.60 -10.07
N ARG A 30 13.37 11.85 -10.51
CA ARG A 30 13.73 13.07 -9.75
C ARG A 30 12.52 13.93 -9.52
N PHE A 31 12.30 14.37 -8.27
CA PHE A 31 11.22 15.30 -7.94
C PHE A 31 11.59 16.73 -8.33
N ASP A 32 10.70 17.42 -9.02
CA ASP A 32 11.02 18.72 -9.62
C ASP A 32 11.24 19.79 -8.54
N GLY A 33 12.36 20.52 -8.62
CA GLY A 33 12.77 21.51 -7.62
C GLY A 33 13.38 20.93 -6.35
N TRP A 34 13.42 19.60 -6.19
CA TRP A 34 14.00 18.94 -5.03
C TRP A 34 15.44 18.46 -5.30
N SER A 35 16.17 18.19 -4.22
CA SER A 35 17.54 17.67 -4.26
C SER A 35 17.58 16.24 -4.79
N SER A 36 18.65 15.87 -5.51
CA SER A 36 18.84 14.51 -6.04
C SER A 36 18.94 13.42 -4.96
N ARG A 37 19.11 13.78 -3.68
CA ARG A 37 19.10 12.83 -2.57
C ARG A 37 17.76 12.09 -2.39
N TYR A 38 16.69 12.63 -2.97
CA TYR A 38 15.35 12.02 -2.97
C TYR A 38 15.07 11.21 -4.24
N ASP A 39 16.02 11.20 -5.18
CA ASP A 39 15.86 10.43 -6.41
C ASP A 39 15.80 8.93 -6.11
N TYR A 40 15.08 8.19 -6.93
CA TYR A 40 15.10 6.74 -6.86
C TYR A 40 15.08 6.10 -8.23
N TRP A 41 15.69 4.92 -8.32
CA TRP A 41 15.57 4.06 -9.49
C TRP A 41 14.32 3.19 -9.39
N CYS A 42 13.58 3.07 -10.49
CA CYS A 42 12.48 2.12 -10.63
C CYS A 42 12.51 1.44 -12.00
N ARG A 43 11.78 0.33 -12.12
CA ARG A 43 11.49 -0.27 -13.42
C ARG A 43 10.43 0.58 -14.15
N PRO A 44 10.38 0.56 -15.48
CA PRO A 44 9.32 1.23 -16.24
C PRO A 44 7.91 0.80 -15.83
N GLU A 45 7.72 -0.44 -15.40
CA GLU A 45 6.43 -1.01 -15.00
C GLU A 45 6.07 -0.73 -13.52
N SER A 46 6.89 0.05 -12.81
CA SER A 46 6.69 0.34 -11.39
C SER A 46 5.36 1.06 -11.14
N THR A 47 4.53 0.55 -10.24
CA THR A 47 3.26 1.20 -9.85
C THR A 47 3.45 2.51 -9.06
N ASP A 48 4.70 2.95 -8.88
CA ASP A 48 5.07 4.23 -8.27
C ASP A 48 5.07 5.42 -9.25
N ILE A 49 5.01 5.17 -10.55
CA ILE A 49 5.05 6.23 -11.57
C ILE A 49 3.80 6.20 -12.46
N HIS A 50 3.34 7.39 -12.83
CA HIS A 50 2.08 7.60 -13.52
C HIS A 50 2.20 8.71 -14.57
N PRO A 51 1.40 8.69 -15.66
CA PRO A 51 1.41 9.78 -16.63
C PRO A 51 0.92 11.09 -16.00
N PRO A 52 1.26 12.24 -16.61
CA PRO A 52 0.64 13.52 -16.25
C PRO A 52 -0.90 13.43 -16.23
N HIS A 53 -1.51 14.12 -15.27
CA HIS A 53 -2.94 14.16 -14.97
C HIS A 53 -3.52 12.91 -14.28
N TRP A 54 -2.71 11.93 -13.90
CA TRP A 54 -3.21 10.73 -13.23
C TRP A 54 -3.85 11.07 -11.87
N CYS A 55 -3.22 11.89 -11.03
CA CYS A 55 -3.75 12.33 -9.74
C CYS A 55 -5.09 13.04 -9.91
N SER A 56 -5.20 13.95 -10.87
CA SER A 56 -6.47 14.65 -11.16
C SER A 56 -7.59 13.69 -11.54
N LYS A 57 -7.29 12.65 -12.34
CA LYS A 57 -8.28 11.63 -12.72
C LYS A 57 -8.65 10.70 -11.56
N ASN A 58 -7.73 10.47 -10.63
CA ASN A 58 -7.89 9.57 -9.50
C ASN A 58 -8.38 10.29 -8.23
N HIS A 59 -8.80 11.55 -8.33
CA HIS A 59 -9.19 12.38 -7.18
C HIS A 59 -8.12 12.45 -6.08
N ARG A 60 -6.84 12.46 -6.49
CA ARG A 60 -5.69 12.57 -5.59
C ARG A 60 -5.04 13.95 -5.71
N GLU A 61 -4.47 14.40 -4.60
CA GLU A 61 -3.65 15.60 -4.58
C GLU A 61 -2.32 15.34 -5.30
N LEU A 62 -1.91 16.31 -6.12
CA LEU A 62 -0.60 16.34 -6.75
C LEU A 62 0.22 17.45 -6.12
N HIS A 63 1.34 17.08 -5.50
CA HIS A 63 2.27 18.05 -4.94
C HIS A 63 3.09 18.69 -6.06
N PRO A 64 3.08 20.03 -6.14
CA PRO A 64 3.76 20.75 -7.21
C PRO A 64 5.29 20.71 -7.03
N PRO A 65 6.06 21.16 -8.04
CA PRO A 65 7.50 21.34 -7.90
C PRO A 65 7.84 22.23 -6.70
N LYS A 66 8.98 21.99 -6.06
CA LYS A 66 9.43 22.84 -4.95
C LYS A 66 9.59 24.29 -5.42
N GLY A 67 9.00 25.22 -4.67
CA GLY A 67 9.06 26.66 -4.99
C GLY A 67 8.06 27.12 -6.05
N TYR A 68 7.18 26.24 -6.54
CA TYR A 68 6.06 26.64 -7.40
C TYR A 68 5.06 27.48 -6.59
N SER A 69 4.66 28.64 -7.12
CA SER A 69 3.69 29.53 -6.49
C SER A 69 2.30 29.37 -7.09
N GLY A 70 1.28 29.38 -6.23
CA GLY A 70 -0.11 29.23 -6.64
C GLY A 70 -0.53 27.79 -6.96
N ALA A 71 -1.71 27.64 -7.57
CA ALA A 71 -2.27 26.34 -7.93
C ALA A 71 -1.55 25.76 -9.15
N PHE A 72 -1.07 24.52 -9.04
CA PHE A 72 -0.36 23.86 -10.13
C PHE A 72 -1.30 23.34 -11.21
N LYS A 73 -0.92 23.58 -12.47
CA LYS A 73 -1.60 23.06 -13.65
C LYS A 73 -0.59 22.55 -14.65
N TRP A 74 -0.71 21.28 -15.02
CA TRP A 74 0.13 20.65 -16.04
C TRP A 74 0.17 21.44 -17.36
N SER A 75 -0.96 22.00 -17.80
CA SER A 75 -1.04 22.78 -19.05
C SER A 75 -0.22 24.08 -19.03
N GLU A 76 -0.04 24.69 -17.86
CA GLU A 76 0.81 25.87 -17.68
C GLU A 76 2.27 25.45 -17.54
N TYR A 77 2.53 24.40 -16.74
CA TYR A 77 3.87 23.88 -16.50
C TYR A 77 4.55 23.36 -17.78
N LEU A 78 3.80 22.67 -18.64
CA LEU A 78 4.29 22.10 -19.90
C LEU A 78 4.33 23.10 -21.06
N ARG A 79 3.79 24.31 -20.88
CA ARG A 79 3.90 25.39 -21.88
C ARG A 79 5.28 26.06 -21.85
N GLN A 80 5.98 25.93 -20.73
CA GLN A 80 7.34 26.44 -20.59
C GLN A 80 8.30 25.67 -21.53
N PRO A 81 9.34 26.31 -22.07
CA PRO A 81 10.33 25.61 -22.87
C PRO A 81 11.09 24.57 -22.02
N GLY A 82 11.17 23.33 -22.50
CA GLY A 82 11.96 22.25 -21.90
C GLY A 82 11.13 21.07 -21.37
N PRO A 83 10.20 21.26 -20.43
CA PRO A 83 9.33 20.19 -19.93
C PRO A 83 8.50 19.52 -21.05
N VAL A 84 8.81 18.26 -21.35
CA VAL A 84 8.00 17.41 -22.25
C VAL A 84 7.31 16.33 -21.42
N PRO A 85 5.98 16.13 -21.56
CA PRO A 85 5.29 15.07 -20.82
C PRO A 85 5.78 13.70 -21.27
N ALA A 86 5.87 12.77 -20.31
CA ALA A 86 6.04 11.36 -20.62
C ALA A 86 4.81 10.87 -21.40
N PRO A 87 4.98 10.31 -22.61
CA PRO A 87 3.84 9.85 -23.40
C PRO A 87 3.07 8.76 -22.68
N ALA A 88 1.73 8.82 -22.69
CA ALA A 88 0.91 7.86 -21.95
C ALA A 88 1.18 6.39 -22.33
N PHE A 89 1.55 6.11 -23.59
CA PHE A 89 1.80 4.75 -24.06
C PHE A 89 3.00 4.05 -23.42
N ILE A 90 3.92 4.79 -22.76
CA ILE A 90 5.05 4.17 -22.05
C ILE A 90 4.65 3.60 -20.69
N PHE A 91 3.43 3.90 -20.25
CA PHE A 91 2.88 3.42 -18.99
C PHE A 91 1.97 2.21 -19.24
N THR A 92 2.05 1.22 -18.35
CA THR A 92 1.15 0.07 -18.34
C THR A 92 -0.31 0.51 -18.15
N GLU A 93 -1.26 -0.37 -18.43
CA GLU A 93 -2.67 -0.10 -18.16
C GLU A 93 -2.91 0.23 -16.68
N GLU A 94 -2.26 -0.48 -15.76
CA GLU A 94 -2.38 -0.24 -14.32
C GLU A 94 -1.86 1.15 -13.92
N GLN A 95 -0.75 1.60 -14.49
CA GLN A 95 -0.19 2.92 -14.22
C GLN A 95 -1.06 4.06 -14.79
N ARG A 96 -1.84 3.78 -15.84
CA ARG A 96 -2.80 4.73 -16.45
C ARG A 96 -4.19 4.65 -15.85
N ALA A 97 -4.52 3.53 -15.23
CA ALA A 97 -5.86 3.24 -14.79
C ALA A 97 -6.36 4.31 -13.82
N VAL A 98 -7.60 4.70 -14.05
CA VAL A 98 -8.45 5.37 -13.08
C VAL A 98 -9.32 4.24 -12.53
N PRO A 99 -9.44 4.05 -11.21
CA PRO A 99 -10.46 3.18 -10.66
C PRO A 99 -11.80 3.80 -11.07
N SER A 100 -12.36 3.29 -12.17
CA SER A 100 -13.74 3.56 -12.49
C SER A 100 -14.54 2.88 -11.39
N GLU A 101 -15.44 3.64 -10.75
CA GLU A 101 -16.42 3.11 -9.80
C GLU A 101 -17.28 1.97 -10.40
N SER A 102 -17.13 1.65 -11.69
CA SER A 102 -17.81 0.58 -12.41
C SER A 102 -16.92 -0.32 -13.28
N ALA A 103 -15.58 -0.17 -13.31
CA ALA A 103 -14.72 -1.05 -14.11
C ALA A 103 -14.27 -2.25 -13.30
N THR A 104 -15.12 -3.28 -13.33
CA THR A 104 -14.75 -4.68 -13.10
C THR A 104 -13.53 -5.02 -13.95
N SER A 105 -12.34 -4.91 -13.35
CA SER A 105 -11.09 -5.35 -13.97
C SER A 105 -10.94 -6.83 -13.64
N SER A 106 -11.01 -7.64 -14.69
CA SER A 106 -10.81 -9.08 -14.73
C SER A 106 -9.36 -9.45 -14.40
N SER A 107 -8.98 -9.30 -13.14
CA SER A 107 -7.90 -10.05 -12.49
C SER A 107 -8.23 -10.18 -11.01
N SER A 108 -9.19 -11.06 -10.70
CA SER A 108 -9.51 -11.56 -9.35
C SER A 108 -9.49 -10.52 -8.21
N SER A 109 -9.94 -9.29 -8.44
CA SER A 109 -10.03 -8.27 -7.40
C SER A 109 -11.31 -8.46 -6.60
N SER A 110 -11.29 -9.43 -5.67
CA SER A 110 -12.27 -9.40 -4.60
C SER A 110 -12.06 -8.10 -3.82
N SER A 111 -13.09 -7.26 -3.74
CA SER A 111 -13.32 -6.44 -2.55
C SER A 111 -12.91 -7.25 -1.32
N PRO A 112 -12.27 -6.67 -0.30
CA PRO A 112 -11.75 -7.44 0.82
C PRO A 112 -12.93 -8.21 1.37
N LYS A 113 -12.90 -9.54 1.20
CA LYS A 113 -14.09 -10.40 1.29
C LYS A 113 -14.73 -10.19 2.66
N GLY A 114 -15.69 -9.29 2.83
CA GLY A 114 -16.30 -8.99 4.13
C GLY A 114 -15.37 -8.65 5.31
N PHE A 115 -14.10 -8.26 5.11
CA PHE A 115 -13.26 -7.84 6.23
C PHE A 115 -13.78 -6.52 6.80
N ASN A 116 -13.95 -6.48 8.12
CA ASN A 116 -14.40 -5.29 8.84
C ASN A 116 -13.35 -4.81 9.83
N VAL A 117 -13.35 -3.51 10.08
CA VAL A 117 -12.53 -2.89 11.13
C VAL A 117 -12.85 -3.54 12.47
N GLY A 118 -11.82 -3.88 13.23
CA GLY A 118 -11.93 -4.54 14.53
C GLY A 118 -11.79 -6.07 14.48
N MET A 119 -11.91 -6.70 13.32
CA MET A 119 -11.68 -8.14 13.20
C MET A 119 -10.25 -8.54 13.57
N ARG A 120 -10.11 -9.67 14.26
CA ARG A 120 -8.83 -10.24 14.70
C ARG A 120 -8.33 -11.33 13.78
N LEU A 121 -7.02 -11.33 13.57
CA LEU A 121 -6.32 -12.26 12.69
C LEU A 121 -4.88 -12.48 13.19
N GLU A 122 -4.16 -13.36 12.52
CA GLU A 122 -2.73 -13.59 12.73
C GLU A 122 -1.94 -12.94 11.60
N ALA A 123 -0.92 -12.14 11.91
CA ALA A 123 -0.15 -11.41 10.89
C ALA A 123 1.35 -11.50 11.11
N LYS A 124 2.12 -11.62 10.03
CA LYS A 124 3.58 -11.54 10.09
C LYS A 124 4.05 -10.13 10.44
N ASP A 125 5.09 -10.05 11.26
CA ASP A 125 5.81 -8.81 11.53
C ASP A 125 6.75 -8.49 10.36
N ARG A 126 6.64 -7.30 9.75
CA ARG A 126 7.49 -6.92 8.61
C ARG A 126 8.93 -6.60 9.00
N GLN A 127 9.18 -6.22 10.24
CA GLN A 127 10.52 -5.99 10.77
C GLN A 127 11.17 -7.30 11.18
N TYR A 128 10.36 -8.26 11.66
CA TYR A 128 10.81 -9.60 12.05
C TYR A 128 9.97 -10.69 11.37
N PRO A 129 10.19 -10.98 10.07
CA PRO A 129 9.33 -11.88 9.27
C PRO A 129 9.20 -13.32 9.79
N THR A 130 10.04 -13.73 10.74
CA THR A 130 9.93 -15.02 11.42
C THR A 130 8.77 -15.05 12.42
N LEU A 131 8.34 -13.89 12.93
CA LEU A 131 7.27 -13.74 13.90
C LEU A 131 5.91 -13.64 13.21
N VAL A 132 4.92 -14.31 13.81
CA VAL A 132 3.50 -14.09 13.52
C VAL A 132 2.83 -13.70 14.82
N CYS A 133 2.03 -12.65 14.78
CA CYS A 133 1.52 -11.95 15.95
C CYS A 133 -0.01 -11.87 15.91
N VAL A 134 -0.60 -11.70 17.09
CA VAL A 134 -2.00 -11.29 17.23
C VAL A 134 -2.18 -9.89 16.66
N ALA A 135 -3.10 -9.74 15.72
CA ALA A 135 -3.32 -8.48 15.03
C ALA A 135 -4.80 -8.19 14.77
N THR A 136 -5.05 -6.94 14.41
CA THR A 136 -6.34 -6.30 14.18
C THR A 136 -6.39 -5.70 12.78
N VAL A 137 -7.54 -5.81 12.13
CA VAL A 137 -7.87 -4.95 10.97
C VAL A 137 -8.22 -3.56 11.51
N ALA A 138 -7.26 -2.63 11.46
CA ALA A 138 -7.44 -1.25 11.96
C ALA A 138 -8.17 -0.34 10.95
N ALA A 139 -8.03 -0.62 9.65
CA ALA A 139 -8.76 0.08 8.59
C ALA A 139 -8.90 -0.82 7.36
N VAL A 140 -9.93 -0.54 6.55
CA VAL A 140 -10.15 -1.17 5.26
C VAL A 140 -10.15 -0.09 4.18
N ARG A 141 -9.32 -0.24 3.14
CA ARG A 141 -9.11 0.77 2.10
C ARG A 141 -9.08 0.10 0.71
N GLY A 142 -10.22 0.07 0.03
CA GLY A 142 -10.34 -0.71 -1.21
C GLY A 142 -10.03 -2.18 -0.92
N SER A 143 -9.15 -2.82 -1.69
CA SER A 143 -8.66 -4.19 -1.48
C SER A 143 -7.69 -4.37 -0.30
N LYS A 144 -7.28 -3.28 0.35
CA LYS A 144 -6.20 -3.29 1.35
C LYS A 144 -6.71 -3.26 2.79
N LEU A 145 -5.95 -3.93 3.65
CA LEU A 145 -6.14 -3.95 5.10
C LEU A 145 -4.99 -3.21 5.77
N LEU A 146 -5.31 -2.30 6.68
CA LEU A 146 -4.33 -1.78 7.63
C LEU A 146 -4.28 -2.75 8.82
N ILE A 147 -3.13 -3.38 8.99
CA ILE A 147 -2.87 -4.37 10.04
C ILE A 147 -2.22 -3.65 11.22
N HIS A 148 -2.83 -3.79 12.39
CA HIS A 148 -2.34 -3.27 13.67
C HIS A 148 -2.01 -4.43 14.61
N PHE A 149 -0.88 -4.35 15.31
CA PHE A 149 -0.49 -5.38 16.28
C PHE A 149 -1.00 -5.04 17.67
N ASP A 150 -1.78 -5.93 18.27
CA ASP A 150 -2.49 -5.63 19.51
C ASP A 150 -1.54 -5.25 20.66
N ARG A 151 -1.79 -4.07 21.25
CA ARG A 151 -1.00 -3.44 22.32
C ARG A 151 0.41 -2.99 21.92
N TRP A 152 0.71 -2.95 20.63
CA TRP A 152 1.88 -2.26 20.09
C TRP A 152 1.54 -0.85 19.62
N GLN A 153 2.57 -0.05 19.38
CA GLN A 153 2.43 1.30 18.82
C GLN A 153 2.11 1.23 17.32
N ALA A 154 1.40 2.22 16.79
CA ALA A 154 0.96 2.21 15.39
C ALA A 154 2.11 2.31 14.36
N ASN A 155 3.34 2.61 14.78
CA ASN A 155 4.51 2.62 13.88
C ASN A 155 4.92 1.21 13.39
N TYR A 156 4.37 0.15 13.99
CA TYR A 156 4.51 -1.22 13.51
C TYR A 156 3.39 -1.62 12.52
N ASP A 157 2.36 -0.79 12.38
CA ASP A 157 1.23 -1.06 11.49
C ASP A 157 1.68 -1.04 10.04
N TYR A 158 1.02 -1.84 9.20
CA TYR A 158 1.28 -1.82 7.77
C TYR A 158 0.02 -2.05 6.95
N LEU A 159 0.05 -1.51 5.73
CA LEU A 159 -0.97 -1.75 4.73
C LEU A 159 -0.57 -2.96 3.87
N CYS A 160 -1.46 -3.93 3.71
CA CYS A 160 -1.30 -5.06 2.80
C CYS A 160 -2.56 -5.30 1.98
N GLU A 161 -2.43 -6.02 0.86
CA GLU A 161 -3.61 -6.55 0.16
C GLU A 161 -4.34 -7.55 1.06
N SER A 162 -5.66 -7.63 0.93
CA SER A 162 -6.49 -8.56 1.70
C SER A 162 -6.21 -10.03 1.38
N ASP A 163 -5.57 -10.33 0.24
CA ASP A 163 -5.11 -11.66 -0.16
C ASP A 163 -3.62 -11.92 0.11
N SER A 164 -2.93 -10.98 0.77
CA SER A 164 -1.52 -11.11 1.14
C SER A 164 -1.25 -12.36 1.97
N THR A 165 -0.20 -13.12 1.62
CA THR A 165 0.27 -14.30 2.37
C THR A 165 0.93 -13.97 3.73
N ASP A 166 0.85 -12.72 4.16
CA ASP A 166 1.34 -12.25 5.45
C ASP A 166 0.24 -12.13 6.51
N VAL A 167 -1.03 -12.31 6.11
CA VAL A 167 -2.17 -12.35 7.03
C VAL A 167 -2.88 -13.70 6.93
N HIS A 168 -3.30 -14.20 8.09
CA HIS A 168 -3.80 -15.56 8.28
C HIS A 168 -5.00 -15.56 9.22
N PRO A 169 -5.92 -16.53 9.09
CA PRO A 169 -7.04 -16.65 10.03
C PRO A 169 -6.54 -16.99 11.43
N VAL A 170 -7.38 -16.66 12.42
CA VAL A 170 -7.18 -17.09 13.82
C VAL A 170 -6.98 -18.60 13.90
N GLY A 171 -5.92 -19.03 14.57
CA GLY A 171 -5.57 -20.45 14.76
C GLY A 171 -4.60 -21.02 13.72
N TRP A 172 -4.17 -20.24 12.73
CA TRP A 172 -3.25 -20.69 11.69
C TRP A 172 -1.90 -21.16 12.27
N CYS A 173 -1.27 -20.38 13.15
CA CYS A 173 -0.02 -20.75 13.82
C CYS A 173 -0.13 -22.09 14.55
N LYS A 174 -1.22 -22.30 15.29
CA LYS A 174 -1.49 -23.57 15.99
C LYS A 174 -1.56 -24.73 15.01
N LYS A 175 -2.28 -24.57 13.89
CA LYS A 175 -2.41 -25.60 12.84
C LYS A 175 -1.07 -25.92 12.18
N LYS A 176 -0.16 -24.95 12.11
CA LYS A 176 1.18 -25.08 11.52
C LYS A 176 2.27 -25.48 12.52
N GLY A 177 1.95 -25.67 13.79
CA GLY A 177 2.95 -25.93 14.83
C GLY A 177 3.94 -24.78 15.00
N ARG A 178 3.49 -23.54 14.77
CA ARG A 178 4.29 -22.31 14.94
C ARG A 178 3.85 -21.56 16.20
N ASP A 179 4.79 -20.84 16.79
CA ASP A 179 4.53 -19.99 17.94
C ASP A 179 3.86 -18.68 17.51
N LEU A 180 2.70 -18.41 18.10
CA LEU A 180 2.01 -17.14 17.95
C LEU A 180 2.50 -16.14 19.02
N GLN A 181 2.93 -14.96 18.58
CA GLN A 181 3.26 -13.86 19.48
C GLN A 181 1.97 -13.25 20.02
N LYS A 182 1.78 -13.38 21.33
CA LYS A 182 0.67 -12.79 22.08
C LYS A 182 0.74 -11.25 22.09
N PRO A 183 -0.37 -10.55 22.40
CA PRO A 183 -0.37 -9.09 22.52
C PRO A 183 0.68 -8.61 23.53
N ASN A 184 1.22 -7.41 23.31
CA ASN A 184 2.25 -6.86 24.19
C ASN A 184 1.75 -6.76 25.65
N GLY A 185 2.57 -7.21 26.60
CA GLY A 185 2.21 -7.24 28.03
C GLY A 185 1.07 -8.19 28.40
N TYR A 186 0.63 -9.11 27.51
CA TYR A 186 -0.39 -10.10 27.85
C TYR A 186 0.15 -11.14 28.84
N GLY A 187 -0.48 -11.24 30.02
CA GLY A 187 -0.08 -12.16 31.08
C GLY A 187 -0.45 -13.62 30.79
N GLY A 188 0.39 -14.55 31.26
CA GLY A 188 0.13 -15.99 31.15
C GLY A 188 0.12 -16.54 29.71
N ASN A 189 -0.58 -17.66 29.54
CA ASN A 189 -0.70 -18.39 28.28
C ASN A 189 -1.84 -17.82 27.43
N PHE A 190 -1.53 -17.44 26.19
CA PHE A 190 -2.51 -16.89 25.27
C PHE A 190 -3.41 -17.99 24.70
N LYS A 191 -4.72 -17.73 24.65
CA LYS A 191 -5.72 -18.57 23.98
C LYS A 191 -6.70 -17.67 23.23
N TRP A 192 -6.88 -17.92 21.94
CA TRP A 192 -7.78 -17.13 21.09
C TRP A 192 -9.21 -17.07 21.64
N ASP A 193 -9.82 -18.20 21.99
CA ASP A 193 -11.20 -18.22 22.48
C ASP A 193 -11.40 -17.30 23.70
N LYS A 194 -10.47 -17.37 24.66
CA LYS A 194 -10.47 -16.52 25.85
C LYS A 194 -10.28 -15.05 25.47
N TYR A 195 -9.30 -14.76 24.62
CA TYR A 195 -8.97 -13.41 24.20
C TYR A 195 -10.12 -12.73 23.45
N LEU A 196 -10.78 -13.46 22.55
CA LEU A 196 -11.93 -12.96 21.80
C LEU A 196 -13.14 -12.74 22.72
N SER A 197 -13.47 -13.73 23.56
CA SER A 197 -14.64 -13.65 24.44
C SER A 197 -14.52 -12.56 25.51
N GLU A 198 -13.36 -12.41 26.15
CA GLU A 198 -13.16 -11.43 27.23
C GLU A 198 -13.20 -9.98 26.75
N ASN A 199 -12.87 -9.74 25.48
CA ASN A 199 -12.80 -8.40 24.92
C ASN A 199 -13.97 -8.08 23.96
N GLY A 200 -14.87 -9.04 23.72
CA GLY A 200 -15.95 -8.88 22.73
C GLY A 200 -15.41 -8.70 21.30
N TYR A 201 -14.28 -9.32 20.98
CA TYR A 201 -13.68 -9.24 19.65
C TYR A 201 -14.17 -10.39 18.76
N GLU A 202 -14.24 -10.10 17.47
CA GLU A 202 -14.58 -11.09 16.45
C GLU A 202 -13.33 -11.49 15.68
N ALA A 203 -13.14 -12.79 15.47
CA ALA A 203 -12.14 -13.28 14.53
C ALA A 203 -12.59 -12.98 13.10
N ALA A 204 -11.65 -12.59 12.22
CA ALA A 204 -11.91 -12.57 10.79
C ALA A 204 -12.29 -13.99 10.33
N PRO A 205 -13.49 -14.18 9.72
CA PRO A 205 -13.93 -15.51 9.29
C PRO A 205 -12.96 -16.18 8.31
N GLU A 206 -12.74 -17.49 8.46
CA GLU A 206 -11.74 -18.24 7.66
C GLU A 206 -12.04 -18.23 6.15
N ASN A 207 -13.31 -18.08 5.76
CA ASN A 207 -13.75 -17.96 4.36
C ASN A 207 -13.34 -16.63 3.70
N LEU A 208 -12.93 -15.62 4.48
CA LEU A 208 -12.43 -14.36 3.93
C LEU A 208 -11.00 -14.50 3.39
N PHE A 209 -10.26 -15.51 3.84
CA PHE A 209 -8.88 -15.76 3.43
C PHE A 209 -8.82 -16.59 2.13
N THR A 210 -7.74 -16.48 1.38
CA THR A 210 -7.43 -17.36 0.24
C THR A 210 -6.90 -18.70 0.72
N GLU A 211 -6.80 -19.67 -0.20
CA GLU A 211 -6.17 -20.95 0.13
C GLU A 211 -4.69 -20.78 0.48
N ALA A 212 -3.99 -19.84 -0.16
CA ALA A 212 -2.59 -19.53 0.12
C ALA A 212 -2.39 -18.98 1.55
N GLN A 213 -3.35 -18.18 2.04
CA GLN A 213 -3.33 -17.65 3.41
C GLN A 213 -3.69 -18.71 4.47
N ARG A 214 -4.37 -19.79 4.10
CA ARG A 214 -4.69 -20.92 5.00
C ARG A 214 -3.66 -22.04 4.98
N LYS A 215 -2.90 -22.14 3.87
CA LYS A 215 -1.79 -23.07 3.68
C LYS A 215 -0.55 -22.63 4.44
#